data_AF-A0A3C0U859-F1
#
_entry.id   AF-A0A3C0U859-F1
#
_cell.length_a   1.000
_cell.length_b   1.000
_cell.length_c   1.000
_cell.angle_alpha   90.00
_cell.angle_beta   90.00
_cell.angle_gamma   90.00
#
_symmetry.space_group_name_H-M   'P 1'
#
loop_
_entity.id
_entity.type
_entity.pdbx_description
1 polymer ?
#
loop_
_entity_poly.entity_id
_entity_poly.type
_entity_poly.pdbx_seq_one_letter_code
_entity_poly.pdbx_strand_id
1 'polypeptide(L)' 'MATLADYSPEVRAEVKQVREVVSTLHQQLIKWNLVVWTAGNVSQRLHSADLFVIKPSG' A
#
# COMPACT_ATOMS: atom_id res chain seq x y z
N MET A 1 -8.80 7.81 -17.78
CA MET A 1 -8.34 7.76 -16.37
C MET A 1 -6.87 7.37 -16.40
N ALA A 2 -6.03 8.00 -15.58
CA ALA A 2 -4.62 7.60 -15.48
C ALA A 2 -4.51 6.20 -14.86
N THR A 3 -3.65 5.38 -15.43
CA THR A 3 -3.31 4.03 -15.00
C THR A 3 -1.90 4.01 -14.44
N LEU A 4 -1.53 2.95 -13.73
CA LEU A 4 -0.15 2.80 -13.23
C LEU A 4 0.89 2.76 -14.36
N ALA A 5 0.50 2.35 -15.57
CA ALA A 5 1.38 2.31 -16.74
C ALA A 5 1.81 3.69 -17.23
N ASP A 6 1.03 4.73 -16.92
CA ASP A 6 1.28 6.11 -17.35
C ASP A 6 2.40 6.81 -16.54
N TYR A 7 2.85 6.20 -15.43
CA TYR A 7 3.90 6.74 -14.56
C TYR A 7 5.29 6.20 -14.92
N SER A 8 6.35 6.90 -14.47
CA SER A 8 7.74 6.51 -14.72
C SER A 8 8.08 5.11 -14.15
N PRO A 9 9.12 4.43 -14.67
CA PRO A 9 9.58 3.16 -14.12
C PRO A 9 9.90 3.22 -12.62
N GLU A 10 10.43 4.35 -12.16
CA GLU A 10 10.74 4.61 -10.74
C GLU A 10 9.48 4.58 -9.88
N VAL A 11 8.43 5.32 -10.27
CA VAL A 11 7.15 5.31 -9.55
C VAL A 11 6.57 3.91 -9.50
N ARG A 12 6.60 3.16 -10.60
CA ARG A 12 6.08 1.79 -10.64
C ARG A 12 6.87 0.83 -9.74
N ALA A 13 8.19 1.01 -9.65
CA ALA A 13 9.04 0.23 -8.76
C ALA A 13 8.74 0.55 -7.29
N GLU A 14 8.59 1.84 -6.94
CA GLU A 14 8.20 2.25 -5.58
C GLU A 14 6.81 1.72 -5.22
N VAL A 15 5.82 1.80 -6.13
CA VAL A 15 4.49 1.20 -5.89
C VAL A 15 4.60 -0.30 -5.56
N LYS A 16 5.45 -1.05 -6.28
CA LYS A 16 5.64 -2.48 -6.01
C LYS A 16 6.21 -2.70 -4.60
N GLN A 17 7.24 -1.96 -4.23
CA GLN A 17 7.83 -2.04 -2.89
C GLN A 17 6.81 -1.68 -1.80
N VAL A 18 6.08 -0.58 -1.96
CA VAL A 18 5.13 -0.10 -0.95
C VAL A 18 3.96 -1.07 -0.77
N ARG A 19 3.53 -1.78 -1.83
CA ARG A 19 2.52 -2.85 -1.71
C ARG A 19 2.95 -3.97 -0.76
N GLU A 20 4.21 -4.37 -0.80
CA GLU A 20 4.77 -5.38 0.11
C GLU A 20 4.85 -4.85 1.55
N VAL A 21 5.25 -3.59 1.72
CA VAL A 21 5.29 -2.90 3.04
C VAL A 21 3.91 -2.81 3.67
N VAL A 22 2.93 -2.26 2.95
CA VAL A 22 1.54 -2.11 3.44
C VAL A 22 0.93 -3.45 3.82
N SER A 23 1.17 -4.49 3.02
CA SER A 23 0.70 -5.85 3.30
C SER A 23 1.37 -6.45 4.55
N THR A 24 2.66 -6.21 4.74
CA THR A 24 3.41 -6.68 5.93
C THR A 24 2.95 -5.96 7.19
N LEU A 25 2.73 -4.64 7.12
CA LEU A 25 2.22 -3.85 8.24
C LEU A 25 0.81 -4.31 8.66
N HIS A 26 -0.08 -4.59 7.70
CA HIS A 26 -1.41 -5.13 8.02
C HIS A 26 -1.31 -6.47 8.77
N GLN A 27 -0.39 -7.35 8.37
CA GLN A 27 -0.16 -8.61 9.08
C GLN A 27 0.33 -8.39 10.52
N GLN A 28 1.13 -7.34 10.78
CA GLN A 28 1.51 -6.99 12.15
C GLN A 28 0.28 -6.58 12.97
N LEU A 29 -0.63 -5.78 12.40
CA LEU A 29 -1.85 -5.37 13.12
C LEU A 29 -2.73 -6.57 13.50
N ILE A 30 -2.86 -7.56 12.61
CA ILE A 30 -3.58 -8.81 12.90
C ILE A 30 -2.86 -9.59 14.00
N LYS A 31 -1.53 -9.76 13.89
CA LYS A 31 -0.71 -10.52 14.84
C LYS A 31 -0.83 -10.00 16.27
N TRP A 32 -0.98 -8.68 16.42
CA TRP A 32 -1.08 -8.01 17.71
C TRP A 32 -2.54 -7.74 18.14
N ASN A 33 -3.52 -8.35 17.48
CA ASN A 33 -4.95 -8.19 17.77
C ASN A 33 -5.43 -6.72 17.75
N LEU A 34 -4.77 -5.86 16.97
CA LEU A 34 -5.15 -4.45 16.82
C LEU A 34 -6.28 -4.27 15.80
N VAL A 35 -6.39 -5.20 14.85
CA VAL A 35 -7.49 -5.27 13.88
C VAL A 35 -7.95 -6.71 13.71
N VAL A 36 -9.20 -6.91 13.30
CA VAL A 36 -9.74 -8.21 12.91
C VAL A 36 -9.66 -8.38 11.40
N TRP A 37 -9.02 -9.45 10.91
CA TRP A 37 -8.96 -9.85 9.51
C TRP A 37 -8.95 -8.71 8.47
N THR A 38 -10.13 -8.31 7.94
CA THR A 38 -10.27 -7.30 6.89
C THR A 38 -10.32 -5.87 7.41
N ALA A 39 -10.63 -5.67 8.69
CA ALA A 39 -10.80 -4.37 9.32
C ALA A 39 -9.50 -3.57 9.37
N GLY A 40 -9.64 -2.24 9.43
CA GLY A 40 -8.53 -1.31 9.45
C GLY A 40 -7.97 -0.97 8.07
N ASN A 41 -7.23 0.13 8.01
CA ASN A 41 -6.59 0.62 6.80
C ASN A 41 -5.12 0.89 7.07
N VAL A 42 -4.28 0.48 6.11
CA VAL A 42 -2.86 0.84 6.07
C VAL A 42 -2.60 1.45 4.71
N SER A 43 -1.99 2.63 4.70
CA SER A 43 -1.59 3.32 3.48
C SER A 43 -0.22 3.95 3.65
N GLN A 44 0.47 4.14 2.54
CA GLN A 44 1.74 4.84 2.51
C GLN A 44 1.81 5.71 1.26
N ARG A 45 2.30 6.95 1.46
CA ARG A 45 2.58 7.91 0.40
C ARG A 45 3.88 7.53 -0.31
N LEU A 46 3.91 7.72 -1.63
CA LEU A 46 5.14 7.60 -2.41
C LEU A 46 6.01 8.85 -2.25
N HIS A 47 7.32 8.67 -2.37
CA HIS A 47 8.27 9.79 -2.43
C HIS A 47 8.43 10.29 -3.88
N SER A 48 8.30 9.39 -4.85
CA SER A 48 8.50 9.69 -6.28
C SER A 48 7.28 10.32 -6.97
N ALA A 49 6.10 10.32 -6.34
CA ALA A 49 4.88 10.88 -6.90
C ALA A 49 3.86 11.25 -5.81
N ASP A 50 2.91 12.13 -6.14
CA ASP A 50 1.77 12.47 -5.28
C ASP A 50 0.70 11.36 -5.31
N LEU A 51 1.09 10.16 -4.89
CA LEU A 51 0.27 8.95 -4.88
C LEU A 51 0.31 8.30 -3.50
N PHE A 52 -0.75 7.55 -3.20
CA PHE A 52 -0.81 6.63 -2.06
C PHE A 52 -1.01 5.20 -2.55
N VAL A 53 -0.33 4.26 -1.90
CA VAL A 53 -0.67 2.83 -1.96
C VAL A 53 -1.41 2.49 -0.68
N ILE A 54 -2.60 1.92 -0.83
CA ILE A 54 -3.51 1.58 0.27
C ILE A 54 -3.94 0.12 0.14
N LYS A 55 -4.09 -0.58 1.26
CA LYS A 55 -4.71 -1.91 1.29
C LYS A 55 -6.13 -1.82 0.74
N PRO A 56 -6.58 -2.72 -0.16
CA PRO A 56 -7.98 -2.74 -0.55
C PRO A 56 -8.85 -3.04 0.67
N SER A 57 -9.99 -2.36 0.78
CA SER A 57 -11.03 -2.78 1.72
C SER A 57 -11.54 -4.15 1.27
N GLY A 58 -11.64 -5.08 2.23
CA GLY A 58 -12.46 -6.28 2.09
C GLY A 58 -13.91 -5.99 2.42
#